data_AF-A0A8T3WT77-F1
#
_entry.id   AF-A0A8T3WT77-F1
#
_cell.length_a   1.000
_cell.length_b   1.000
_cell.length_c   1.000
_cell.angle_alpha   90.00
_cell.angle_beta   90.00
_cell.angle_gamma   90.00
#
_symmetry.space_group_name_H-M   'P 1'
#
loop_
_entity.id
_entity.type
_entity.pdbx_description
1 polymer ?
#
loop_
_entity_poly.entity_id
_entity_poly.type
_entity_poly.pdbx_seq_one_letter_code
_entity_poly.pdbx_strand_id
1 'polypeptide(L)'
;MEKFVRGKNKMEKKKVKEEGKGKKILHGILAGIIPSMLLYIMLGYVFIGVQDVTKTSASYGFSFFIIWALFIYWSYRADVVRRIWGRSLLLSAIFSFLLPISMLVFGARVTASQTNDFAVAGSAIGTGIAVVFVGFLMLLLGLAFSLGAYFTYKPLRK
;
A
#
# COMPACT_ATOMS: atom_id res chain seq x y z
N MET A 1 51.17 -8.96 16.21
CA MET A 1 50.50 -8.12 15.17
C MET A 1 49.21 -8.73 14.62
N GLU A 2 49.09 -10.06 14.41
CA GLU A 2 47.88 -10.68 13.82
C GLU A 2 46.55 -10.45 14.58
N LYS A 3 46.57 -10.40 15.92
CA LYS A 3 45.35 -10.15 16.73
C LYS A 3 44.78 -8.73 16.49
N PHE A 4 45.63 -7.76 16.19
CA PHE A 4 45.23 -6.37 15.95
C PHE A 4 44.59 -6.20 14.56
N VAL A 5 45.15 -6.89 13.56
CA VAL A 5 44.59 -6.96 12.19
C VAL A 5 43.23 -7.65 12.18
N ARG A 6 43.07 -8.77 12.93
CA ARG A 6 41.76 -9.45 13.07
C ARG A 6 40.70 -8.58 13.76
N GLY A 7 41.09 -7.80 14.77
CA GLY A 7 40.17 -6.89 15.47
C GLY A 7 39.63 -5.77 14.58
N LYS A 8 40.53 -5.12 13.81
CA LYS A 8 40.16 -4.04 12.88
C LYS A 8 39.21 -4.53 11.77
N ASN A 9 39.50 -5.71 11.21
CA ASN A 9 38.69 -6.34 10.16
C ASN A 9 37.29 -6.78 10.66
N LYS A 10 37.16 -7.15 11.94
CA LYS A 10 35.85 -7.44 12.58
C LYS A 10 35.01 -6.17 12.80
N MET A 11 35.66 -5.07 13.17
CA MET A 11 34.98 -3.78 13.38
C MET A 11 34.50 -3.15 12.06
N GLU A 12 35.30 -3.22 10.99
CA GLU A 12 34.87 -2.80 9.65
C GLU A 12 33.68 -3.61 9.14
N LYS A 13 33.73 -4.94 9.26
CA LYS A 13 32.61 -5.81 8.84
C LYS A 13 31.34 -5.53 9.64
N LYS A 14 31.44 -5.16 10.92
CA LYS A 14 30.28 -4.80 11.76
C LYS A 14 29.68 -3.46 11.35
N LYS A 15 30.51 -2.43 11.11
CA LYS A 15 30.07 -1.12 10.59
C LYS A 15 29.39 -1.23 9.23
N VAL A 16 29.99 -1.94 8.27
CA VAL A 16 29.41 -2.15 6.93
C VAL A 16 28.07 -2.90 7.00
N LYS A 17 27.94 -3.86 7.94
CA LYS A 17 26.68 -4.61 8.14
C LYS A 17 25.59 -3.78 8.82
N GLU A 18 25.94 -2.83 9.68
CA GLU A 18 24.99 -1.88 10.30
C GLU A 18 24.53 -0.80 9.32
N GLU A 19 25.43 -0.25 8.49
CA GLU A 19 25.07 0.69 7.43
C GLU A 19 24.14 0.07 6.38
N GLY A 20 24.35 -1.21 6.05
CA GLY A 20 23.47 -1.97 5.17
C GLY A 20 22.07 -2.23 5.77
N LYS A 21 21.96 -2.34 7.09
CA LYS A 21 20.66 -2.52 7.79
C LYS A 21 19.87 -1.22 7.85
N GLY A 22 20.52 -0.10 8.19
CA GLY A 22 19.85 1.22 8.26
C GLY A 22 19.23 1.61 6.92
N LYS A 23 19.97 1.41 5.82
CA LYS A 23 19.46 1.65 4.45
C LYS A 23 18.24 0.79 4.13
N LYS A 24 18.20 -0.48 4.54
CA LYS A 24 17.03 -1.36 4.29
C LYS A 24 15.77 -0.89 5.02
N ILE A 25 15.91 -0.43 6.27
CA ILE A 25 14.77 0.07 7.05
C ILE A 25 14.20 1.33 6.40
N LEU A 26 15.05 2.28 6.01
CA LEU A 26 14.61 3.50 5.33
C LEU A 26 13.82 3.20 4.05
N HIS A 27 14.31 2.29 3.20
CA HIS A 27 13.60 1.92 1.97
C HIS A 27 12.32 1.13 2.27
N GLY A 28 12.27 0.33 3.34
CA GLY A 28 11.05 -0.33 3.80
C GLY A 28 9.97 0.65 4.27
N ILE A 29 10.36 1.68 5.01
CA ILE A 29 9.50 2.78 5.43
C ILE A 29 8.89 3.48 4.21
N LEU A 30 9.74 3.91 3.27
CA LEU A 30 9.29 4.62 2.07
C LEU A 30 8.43 3.75 1.14
N ALA A 31 8.86 2.51 0.89
CA ALA A 31 8.12 1.59 0.03
C ALA A 31 6.78 1.17 0.64
N GLY A 32 6.65 1.15 1.97
CA GLY A 32 5.41 0.77 2.64
C GLY A 32 4.27 1.78 2.49
N ILE A 33 4.57 3.06 2.22
CA ILE A 33 3.58 4.15 2.23
C ILE A 33 2.54 3.99 1.12
N ILE A 34 2.99 3.71 -0.11
CA ILE A 34 2.09 3.63 -1.28
C ILE A 34 1.04 2.51 -1.10
N PRO A 35 1.41 1.24 -0.84
CA PRO A 35 0.42 0.19 -0.63
C PRO A 35 -0.42 0.39 0.64
N SER A 36 0.13 1.01 1.70
CA SER A 36 -0.66 1.30 2.91
C SER A 36 -1.73 2.37 2.65
N MET A 37 -1.43 3.41 1.88
CA MET A 37 -2.42 4.42 1.48
C MET A 37 -3.52 3.82 0.61
N LEU A 38 -3.17 3.00 -0.39
CA LEU A 38 -4.15 2.34 -1.25
C LEU A 38 -5.07 1.42 -0.45
N LEU A 39 -4.50 0.60 0.43
CA LEU A 39 -5.29 -0.28 1.29
C LEU A 39 -6.16 0.52 2.27
N TYR A 40 -5.62 1.59 2.86
CA TYR A 40 -6.39 2.46 3.76
C TYR A 40 -7.61 3.09 3.07
N ILE A 41 -7.45 3.61 1.85
CA ILE A 41 -8.55 4.15 1.05
C ILE A 41 -9.57 3.05 0.71
N MET A 42 -9.09 1.88 0.29
CA MET A 42 -9.93 0.72 -0.02
C MET A 42 -10.78 0.30 1.18
N LEU A 43 -10.17 0.15 2.36
CA LEU A 43 -10.87 -0.16 3.60
C LEU A 43 -11.82 0.98 4.01
N GLY A 44 -11.44 2.23 3.76
CA GLY A 44 -12.29 3.39 3.91
C GLY A 44 -13.61 3.22 3.16
N TYR A 45 -13.58 2.90 1.86
CA TYR A 45 -14.81 2.67 1.09
C TYR A 45 -15.65 1.49 1.63
N VAL A 46 -15.01 0.42 2.10
CA VAL A 46 -15.71 -0.75 2.62
C VAL A 46 -16.35 -0.49 3.99
N PHE A 47 -15.68 0.25 4.87
CA PHE A 47 -16.04 0.39 6.29
C PHE A 47 -16.64 1.75 6.67
N ILE A 48 -16.36 2.84 5.95
CA ILE A 48 -16.96 4.17 6.23
C ILE A 48 -18.47 4.15 5.99
N GLY A 49 -18.98 3.27 5.12
CA GLY A 49 -20.41 3.03 4.98
C GLY A 49 -21.08 2.36 6.19
N VAL A 50 -20.35 2.07 7.27
CA VAL A 50 -20.85 1.36 8.47
C VAL A 50 -20.90 2.27 9.72
N GLN A 51 -20.27 3.45 9.73
CA GLN A 51 -20.21 4.26 10.96
C GLN A 51 -20.43 5.76 10.74
N ASP A 52 -21.26 6.34 11.61
CA ASP A 52 -21.42 7.78 11.80
C ASP A 52 -20.04 8.45 11.92
N VAL A 53 -19.76 9.32 10.95
CA VAL A 53 -18.50 10.03 10.71
C VAL A 53 -18.06 10.89 11.92
N THR A 54 -18.94 11.08 12.91
CA THR A 54 -18.77 11.98 14.04
C THR A 54 -18.09 11.35 15.26
N LYS A 55 -18.02 10.01 15.40
CA LYS A 55 -17.45 9.37 16.61
C LYS A 55 -16.08 8.72 16.45
N THR A 56 -15.57 8.58 15.22
CA THR A 56 -14.47 7.61 14.97
C THR A 56 -13.29 8.17 14.18
N SER A 57 -13.15 9.49 14.03
CA SER A 57 -12.09 10.11 13.22
C SER A 57 -10.66 9.79 13.71
N ALA A 58 -10.45 9.67 15.03
CA ALA A 58 -9.13 9.31 15.59
C ALA A 58 -8.75 7.83 15.38
N SER A 59 -9.72 6.92 15.40
CA SER A 59 -9.46 5.46 15.28
C SER A 59 -9.07 5.08 13.84
N TYR A 60 -9.65 5.73 12.84
CA TYR A 60 -9.27 5.53 11.43
C TYR A 60 -7.82 5.97 11.19
N GLY A 61 -7.37 7.10 11.73
CA GLY A 61 -5.96 7.52 11.62
C GLY A 61 -4.99 6.49 12.21
N PHE A 62 -5.34 5.86 13.34
CA PHE A 62 -4.50 4.83 13.97
C PHE A 62 -4.41 3.55 13.12
N SER A 63 -5.49 3.19 12.44
CA SER A 63 -5.51 2.01 11.55
C SER A 63 -4.50 2.14 10.40
N PHE A 64 -4.28 3.35 9.86
CA PHE A 64 -3.26 3.59 8.85
C PHE A 64 -1.86 3.26 9.37
N PHE A 65 -1.51 3.71 10.58
CA PHE A 65 -0.20 3.44 11.17
C PHE A 65 0.02 1.94 11.42
N ILE A 66 -1.03 1.22 11.83
CA ILE A 66 -0.97 -0.25 12.00
C ILE A 66 -0.71 -0.93 10.65
N ILE A 67 -1.50 -0.59 9.63
CA ILE A 67 -1.35 -1.15 8.27
C ILE A 67 0.04 -0.84 7.71
N TRP A 68 0.52 0.40 7.88
CA TRP A 68 1.83 0.82 7.43
C TRP A 68 2.96 0.08 8.16
N ALA A 69 2.85 -0.09 9.49
CA ALA A 69 3.80 -0.88 10.27
C ALA A 69 3.86 -2.34 9.82
N LEU A 70 2.72 -2.95 9.46
CA LEU A 70 2.67 -4.29 8.88
C LEU A 70 3.42 -4.37 7.55
N PHE A 71 3.28 -3.38 6.67
CA PHE A 71 4.03 -3.32 5.41
C PHE A 71 5.52 -3.07 5.62
N ILE A 72 5.91 -2.28 6.62
CA ILE A 72 7.32 -2.13 7.02
C ILE A 72 7.88 -3.47 7.49
N TYR A 73 7.16 -4.17 8.37
CA TYR A 73 7.56 -5.48 8.88
C TYR A 73 7.71 -6.51 7.75
N TRP A 74 6.76 -6.55 6.82
CA TRP A 74 6.81 -7.44 5.67
C TRP A 74 7.97 -7.10 4.71
N SER A 75 8.25 -5.81 4.53
CA SER A 75 9.38 -5.29 3.75
C SER A 75 10.72 -5.65 4.38
N TYR A 76 10.83 -5.63 5.71
CA TYR A 76 12.06 -5.97 6.42
C TYR A 76 12.52 -7.41 6.18
N ARG A 77 11.59 -8.33 5.89
CA ARG A 77 11.89 -9.73 5.54
C ARG A 77 12.50 -9.92 4.14
N ALA A 78 12.80 -8.85 3.40
CA ALA A 78 13.42 -8.95 2.09
C ALA A 78 14.96 -8.90 2.18
N ASP A 79 15.62 -9.79 1.45
CA ASP A 79 17.09 -9.91 1.47
C ASP A 79 17.81 -8.71 0.84
N VAL A 80 17.14 -8.02 -0.10
CA VAL A 80 17.72 -6.94 -0.90
C VAL A 80 16.72 -5.79 -1.01
N VAL A 81 17.20 -4.54 -0.98
CA VAL A 81 16.38 -3.32 -1.13
C VAL A 81 15.51 -3.38 -2.39
N ARG A 82 16.03 -3.92 -3.48
CA ARG A 82 15.28 -4.08 -4.73
C ARG A 82 14.05 -4.97 -4.56
N ARG A 83 14.15 -6.05 -3.76
CA ARG A 83 13.03 -6.95 -3.46
C ARG A 83 11.96 -6.26 -2.59
N ILE A 84 12.34 -5.29 -1.74
CA ILE A 84 11.40 -4.44 -0.99
C ILE A 84 10.50 -3.66 -1.94
N TRP A 85 11.10 -2.94 -2.89
CA TRP A 85 10.36 -2.15 -3.86
C TRP A 85 9.51 -3.01 -4.80
N GLY A 86 10.04 -4.14 -5.27
CA GLY A 86 9.26 -5.06 -6.11
C GLY A 86 8.03 -5.61 -5.41
N ARG A 87 8.16 -5.93 -4.11
CA ARG A 87 7.05 -6.36 -3.25
C ARG A 87 6.01 -5.27 -3.04
N SER A 88 6.45 -4.05 -2.74
CA SER A 88 5.57 -2.89 -2.57
C SER A 88 4.80 -2.58 -3.85
N LEU A 89 5.48 -2.46 -4.99
CA LEU A 89 4.86 -2.19 -6.29
C LEU A 89 3.85 -3.26 -6.68
N LEU A 90 4.14 -4.54 -6.42
CA LEU A 90 3.20 -5.62 -6.70
C LEU A 90 1.92 -5.50 -5.86
N LEU A 91 2.05 -5.20 -4.56
CA LEU A 91 0.89 -4.97 -3.69
C LEU A 91 0.10 -3.73 -4.13
N SER A 92 0.79 -2.64 -4.46
CA SER A 92 0.15 -1.44 -4.98
C SER A 92 -0.62 -1.74 -6.26
N ALA A 93 -0.07 -2.56 -7.17
CA ALA A 93 -0.78 -3.00 -8.37
C ALA A 93 -2.06 -3.78 -8.02
N ILE A 94 -1.96 -4.75 -7.10
CA ILE A 94 -3.11 -5.54 -6.65
C ILE A 94 -4.19 -4.62 -6.04
N PHE A 95 -3.81 -3.71 -5.14
CA PHE A 95 -4.77 -2.80 -4.53
C PHE A 95 -5.37 -1.81 -5.52
N SER A 96 -4.61 -1.33 -6.51
CA SER A 96 -5.16 -0.51 -7.59
C SER A 96 -6.26 -1.26 -8.34
N PHE A 97 -6.09 -2.55 -8.67
CA PHE A 97 -7.16 -3.31 -9.33
C PHE A 97 -8.37 -3.59 -8.43
N LEU A 98 -8.18 -3.69 -7.11
CA LEU A 98 -9.25 -3.94 -6.14
C LEU A 98 -10.05 -2.68 -5.76
N LEU A 99 -9.42 -1.50 -5.79
CA LEU A 99 -10.01 -0.25 -5.30
C LEU A 99 -11.32 0.14 -6.03
N PRO A 100 -11.43 0.00 -7.37
CA PRO A 100 -12.69 0.24 -8.09
C PRO A 100 -13.83 -0.69 -7.63
N ILE A 101 -13.50 -1.93 -7.27
CA ILE A 101 -14.49 -2.89 -6.74
C ILE A 101 -15.01 -2.42 -5.38
N SER A 102 -14.11 -1.98 -4.49
CA SER A 102 -14.50 -1.42 -3.19
C SER A 102 -15.37 -0.17 -3.33
N MET A 103 -15.08 0.69 -4.31
CA MET A 103 -15.89 1.87 -4.62
C MET A 103 -17.29 1.50 -5.14
N LEU A 104 -17.39 0.47 -5.97
CA LEU A 104 -18.67 -0.04 -6.46
C LEU A 104 -19.52 -0.56 -5.29
N VAL A 105 -18.93 -1.35 -4.39
CA VAL A 105 -19.62 -1.84 -3.17
C VAL A 105 -20.10 -0.68 -2.29
N PHE A 106 -19.27 0.35 -2.10
CA PHE A 106 -19.64 1.54 -1.35
C PHE A 106 -20.84 2.26 -2.00
N GLY A 107 -20.76 2.55 -3.29
CA GLY A 107 -21.82 3.26 -3.98
C GLY A 107 -23.13 2.46 -4.08
N ALA A 108 -23.06 1.14 -4.22
CA ALA A 108 -24.23 0.26 -4.12
C ALA A 108 -24.91 0.36 -2.75
N ARG A 109 -24.13 0.40 -1.66
CA ARG A 109 -24.66 0.60 -0.31
C ARG A 109 -25.28 1.98 -0.13
N VAL A 110 -24.61 3.04 -0.59
CA VAL A 110 -25.14 4.42 -0.53
C VAL A 110 -26.46 4.50 -1.28
N THR A 111 -26.54 3.92 -2.49
CA THR A 111 -27.75 3.88 -3.30
C THR A 111 -28.87 3.12 -2.60
N ALA A 112 -28.56 1.94 -2.02
CA ALA A 112 -29.54 1.12 -1.31
C ALA A 112 -30.07 1.76 -0.02
N SER A 113 -29.33 2.69 0.59
CA SER A 113 -29.77 3.44 1.77
C SER A 113 -30.69 4.63 1.46
N GLN A 114 -30.85 5.01 0.19
CA GLN A 114 -31.73 6.11 -0.19
C GLN A 114 -33.19 5.63 -0.27
N THR A 115 -34.11 6.44 0.25
CA THR A 115 -35.55 6.17 0.20
C THR A 115 -36.30 7.03 -0.83
N ASN A 116 -35.63 8.04 -1.38
CA ASN A 116 -36.18 8.96 -2.38
C ASN A 116 -35.71 8.58 -3.78
N ASP A 117 -36.63 8.39 -4.73
CA ASP A 117 -36.34 7.96 -6.10
C ASP A 117 -35.32 8.86 -6.83
N PHE A 118 -35.40 10.18 -6.63
CA PHE A 118 -34.42 11.12 -7.20
C PHE A 118 -33.03 10.95 -6.57
N ALA A 119 -32.97 10.69 -5.27
CA ALA A 119 -31.70 10.44 -4.57
C ALA A 119 -31.10 9.07 -4.94
N VAL A 120 -31.93 8.04 -5.15
CA VAL A 120 -31.51 6.74 -5.69
C VAL A 120 -30.93 6.90 -7.08
N ALA A 121 -31.64 7.57 -7.99
CA ALA A 121 -31.17 7.81 -9.35
C ALA A 121 -29.86 8.63 -9.37
N GLY A 122 -29.80 9.71 -8.58
CA GLY A 122 -28.61 10.55 -8.46
C GLY A 122 -27.39 9.79 -7.90
N SER A 123 -27.57 9.00 -6.85
CA SER A 123 -26.49 8.21 -6.25
C SER A 123 -26.02 7.06 -7.14
N ALA A 124 -26.93 6.40 -7.88
CA ALA A 124 -26.58 5.37 -8.84
C ALA A 124 -25.75 5.94 -10.01
N ILE A 125 -26.19 7.06 -10.61
CA ILE A 125 -25.48 7.73 -11.70
C ILE A 125 -24.13 8.26 -11.21
N GLY A 126 -24.11 8.95 -10.05
CA GLY A 126 -22.88 9.49 -9.46
C GLY A 126 -21.87 8.39 -9.15
N THR A 127 -22.33 7.27 -8.58
CA THR A 127 -21.50 6.07 -8.36
C THR A 127 -20.97 5.53 -9.66
N GLY A 128 -21.81 5.35 -10.68
CA GLY A 128 -21.41 4.82 -11.98
C GLY A 128 -20.29 5.65 -12.62
N ILE A 129 -20.45 6.98 -12.66
CA ILE A 129 -19.43 7.90 -13.18
C ILE A 129 -18.13 7.79 -12.38
N ALA A 130 -18.24 7.81 -11.05
CA ALA A 130 -17.08 7.80 -10.18
C ALA A 130 -16.31 6.46 -10.25
N VAL A 131 -17.01 5.33 -10.33
CA VAL A 131 -16.41 4.00 -10.52
C VAL A 131 -15.72 3.88 -11.88
N VAL A 132 -16.31 4.40 -12.96
CA VAL A 132 -15.67 4.39 -14.28
C VAL A 132 -14.40 5.23 -14.28
N PHE A 133 -14.45 6.44 -13.72
CA PHE A 133 -13.30 7.34 -13.65
C PHE A 133 -12.17 6.77 -12.78
N VAL A 134 -12.49 6.38 -11.54
CA VAL A 134 -11.52 5.76 -10.63
C VAL A 134 -11.03 4.43 -11.19
N GLY A 135 -11.90 3.64 -11.81
CA GLY A 135 -11.57 2.40 -12.51
C GLY A 135 -10.51 2.61 -13.58
N PHE A 136 -10.70 3.59 -14.45
CA PHE A 136 -9.75 3.92 -15.50
C PHE A 136 -8.39 4.37 -14.92
N LEU A 137 -8.40 5.30 -13.96
CA LEU A 137 -7.17 5.76 -13.31
C LEU A 137 -6.43 4.61 -12.62
N MET A 138 -7.15 3.80 -11.84
CA MET A 138 -6.56 2.70 -11.09
C MET A 138 -6.07 1.58 -12.01
N LEU A 139 -6.69 1.37 -13.17
CA LEU A 139 -6.18 0.45 -14.18
C LEU A 139 -4.83 0.92 -14.72
N LEU A 140 -4.69 2.20 -15.06
CA LEU A 140 -3.42 2.77 -15.53
C LEU A 140 -2.32 2.68 -14.45
N LEU A 141 -2.65 3.05 -13.20
CA LEU A 141 -1.75 2.93 -12.06
C LEU A 141 -1.37 1.47 -11.79
N GLY A 142 -2.34 0.55 -11.84
CA GLY A 142 -2.12 -0.88 -11.64
C GLY A 142 -1.18 -1.48 -12.68
N LEU A 143 -1.32 -1.09 -13.95
CA LEU A 143 -0.40 -1.47 -15.02
C LEU A 143 0.99 -0.88 -14.82
N ALA A 144 1.09 0.41 -14.47
CA ALA A 144 2.37 1.06 -14.21
C ALA A 144 3.13 0.40 -13.05
N PHE A 145 2.43 0.10 -11.96
CA PHE A 145 3.01 -0.62 -10.82
C PHE A 145 3.39 -2.07 -11.17
N SER A 146 2.58 -2.77 -11.96
CA SER A 146 2.89 -4.12 -12.43
C SER A 146 4.15 -4.16 -13.29
N LEU A 147 4.29 -3.22 -14.22
CA LEU A 147 5.48 -3.05 -15.04
C LEU A 147 6.71 -2.73 -14.17
N GLY A 148 6.57 -1.79 -13.24
CA GLY A 148 7.63 -1.44 -12.29
C GLY A 148 8.07 -2.64 -11.45
N ALA A 149 7.12 -3.43 -10.93
CA ALA A 149 7.41 -4.65 -10.19
C ALA A 149 8.15 -5.67 -11.07
N TYR A 150 7.71 -5.88 -12.31
CA TYR A 150 8.35 -6.81 -13.24
C TYR A 150 9.82 -6.44 -13.50
N PHE A 151 10.11 -5.18 -13.84
CA PHE A 151 11.49 -4.71 -14.05
C PHE A 151 12.34 -4.77 -12.79
N THR A 152 11.70 -4.65 -11.62
CA THR A 152 12.38 -4.75 -10.33
C THR A 152 12.72 -6.20 -9.98
N TYR A 153 11.87 -7.17 -10.35
CA TYR A 153 12.10 -8.61 -10.12
C TYR A 153 12.96 -9.30 -11.18
N LYS A 154 12.90 -8.89 -12.44
CA LYS A 154 13.66 -9.49 -13.56
C LYS A 154 15.14 -9.79 -13.23
N PRO A 155 15.92 -8.88 -12.61
CA PRO A 155 17.33 -9.12 -12.31
C PRO A 155 17.58 -9.91 -11.01
N LEU A 156 16.54 -10.21 -10.22
CA LEU A 156 16.62 -11.01 -8.99
C LEU A 156 16.30 -12.49 -9.23
N ARG A 157 16.00 -12.88 -10.48
CA ARG A 157 15.55 -14.23 -10.88
C ARG A 157 16.70 -15.16 -11.29
N LYS A 158 17.91 -14.91 -10.78
CA LYS A 158 19.09 -15.76 -10.97
C LYS A 158 19.20 -16.76 -9.82
#